data_AF-A0A662YM15-F1
#
_entry.id   AF-A0A662YM15-F1
#
_cell.length_a   1.000
_cell.length_b   1.000
_cell.length_c   1.000
_cell.angle_alpha   90.00
_cell.angle_beta   90.00
_cell.angle_gamma   90.00
#
_symmetry.space_group_name_H-M   'P 1'
#
loop_
_entity.id
_entity.type
_entity.pdbx_description
1 polymer ?
#
loop_
_entity_poly.entity_id
_entity_poly.type
_entity_poly.pdbx_seq_one_letter_code
_entity_poly.pdbx_strand_id
1 'polypeptide(L)'
;MYATVEFTNENTVEVVPRNWISSEDEMLYSYWSRSNPTKRAKRKELPDKEKWLKYPLRGFVYSETYGKAVKYADRARETSNVEMDTEND
;
A
#
# COMPACT_ATOMS: atom_id res chain seq x y z
N MET A 1 8.34 6.76 -7.91
CA MET A 1 7.03 6.13 -8.07
C MET A 1 6.59 5.58 -6.72
N TYR A 2 5.31 5.74 -6.42
CA TYR A 2 4.63 5.23 -5.23
C TYR A 2 3.59 4.21 -5.66
N ALA A 3 3.11 3.43 -4.72
CA ALA A 3 2.05 2.47 -4.91
C ALA A 3 1.08 2.57 -3.73
N THR A 4 -0.20 2.54 -4.04
CA THR A 4 -1.25 2.26 -3.06
C THR A 4 -1.36 0.75 -2.96
N VAL A 5 -1.20 0.20 -1.75
CA VAL A 5 -1.18 -1.24 -1.51
C VAL A 5 -2.22 -1.61 -0.46
N GLU A 6 -2.85 -2.76 -0.63
CA GLU A 6 -3.74 -3.35 0.38
C GLU A 6 -2.99 -4.47 1.11
N PHE A 7 -2.74 -4.29 2.40
CA PHE A 7 -2.15 -5.32 3.26
C PHE A 7 -3.22 -6.33 3.67
N THR A 8 -3.09 -7.58 3.23
CA THR A 8 -4.10 -8.62 3.52
C THR A 8 -4.20 -8.96 5.00
N ASN A 9 -3.08 -8.94 5.71
CA ASN A 9 -3.03 -9.35 7.12
C ASN A 9 -3.68 -8.34 8.05
N GLU A 10 -3.59 -7.05 7.73
CA GLU A 10 -4.12 -5.96 8.56
C GLU A 10 -5.42 -5.38 7.98
N ASN A 11 -5.83 -5.81 6.78
CA ASN A 11 -6.94 -5.24 6.01
C ASN A 11 -6.85 -3.71 5.89
N THR A 12 -5.63 -3.19 5.80
CA THR A 12 -5.35 -1.75 5.69
C THR A 12 -4.82 -1.40 4.32
N VAL A 13 -5.29 -0.27 3.78
CA VAL A 13 -4.72 0.31 2.56
C VAL A 13 -3.70 1.38 2.94
N GLU A 14 -2.47 1.24 2.45
CA GLU A 14 -1.35 2.15 2.73
C GLU A 14 -0.65 2.61 1.44
N VAL A 15 0.19 3.64 1.56
CA VAL A 15 1.01 4.14 0.45
C VAL A 15 2.47 3.81 0.69
N VAL A 16 3.05 3.00 -0.20
CA VAL A 16 4.46 2.60 -0.16
C VAL A 16 5.22 3.13 -1.39
N PRO A 17 6.53 3.36 -1.27
CA PRO A 17 7.41 3.48 -2.41
C PRO A 17 7.48 2.18 -3.23
N ARG A 18 7.65 2.29 -4.55
CA ARG A 18 7.80 1.11 -5.43
C ARG A 18 8.97 0.19 -5.01
N ASN A 19 10.05 0.75 -4.49
CA ASN A 19 11.22 0.00 -4.02
C ASN A 19 10.99 -0.76 -2.71
N TRP A 20 9.83 -0.62 -2.07
CA TRP A 20 9.44 -1.45 -0.92
C TRP A 20 8.69 -2.70 -1.33
N ILE A 21 8.18 -2.75 -2.58
CA ILE A 21 7.43 -3.88 -3.10
C ILE A 21 8.42 -4.88 -3.71
N SER A 22 8.22 -6.14 -3.37
CA SER A 22 8.99 -7.25 -3.91
C SER A 22 8.05 -8.42 -4.19
N SER A 23 8.46 -9.28 -5.12
CA SER A 23 7.74 -10.50 -5.49
C SER A 23 8.63 -11.69 -5.17
N GLU A 24 8.13 -12.65 -4.40
CA GLU A 24 8.75 -13.96 -4.13
C GLU A 24 7.67 -15.02 -4.26
N ASP A 25 7.99 -16.17 -4.88
CA ASP A 25 7.05 -17.28 -5.08
C ASP A 25 5.66 -16.85 -5.57
N GLU A 26 5.63 -16.00 -6.61
CA GLU A 26 4.41 -15.45 -7.22
C GLU A 26 3.53 -14.60 -6.28
N MET A 27 3.95 -14.41 -5.03
CA MET A 27 3.30 -13.55 -4.05
C MET A 27 3.96 -12.17 -4.01
N LEU A 28 3.13 -11.15 -3.95
CA LEU A 28 3.54 -9.76 -3.77
C LEU A 28 3.54 -9.41 -2.29
N TYR A 29 4.60 -8.76 -1.83
CA TYR A 29 4.67 -8.24 -0.48
C TYR A 29 5.38 -6.90 -0.46
N SER A 30 5.15 -6.11 0.60
CA SER A 30 5.91 -4.91 0.88
C SER A 30 6.67 -5.04 2.18
N TYR A 31 7.91 -4.57 2.20
CA TYR A 31 8.63 -4.36 3.46
C TYR A 31 8.08 -3.10 4.13
N TRP A 32 7.52 -3.26 5.32
CA TRP A 32 6.86 -2.17 6.04
C TRP A 32 7.51 -1.91 7.40
N SER A 33 7.74 -0.62 7.68
CA SER A 33 8.27 -0.17 8.97
C SER A 33 7.13 0.28 9.87
N ARG A 34 6.94 -0.36 11.02
CA ARG A 34 5.99 0.10 12.05
C ARG A 34 6.36 1.47 12.65
N SER A 35 7.59 1.95 12.44
CA SER A 35 8.06 3.23 12.94
C SER A 35 8.16 4.28 11.83
N ASN A 36 7.25 5.25 11.86
CA ASN A 36 7.21 6.40 10.96
C ASN A 36 7.16 6.05 9.45
N PRO A 37 6.29 5.12 9.00
CA PRO A 37 6.28 4.65 7.62
C PRO A 37 6.08 5.79 6.61
N THR A 38 5.16 6.72 6.87
CA THR A 38 4.90 7.87 5.99
C THR A 38 6.12 8.74 5.74
N LYS A 39 6.91 9.01 6.79
CA LYS A 39 8.12 9.84 6.68
C LYS A 39 9.20 9.13 5.87
N ARG A 40 9.39 7.83 6.10
CA ARG A 40 10.33 6.98 5.36
C ARG A 40 9.91 6.82 3.90
N ALA A 41 8.61 6.63 3.66
CA ALA A 41 8.03 6.54 2.33
C ALA A 41 8.27 7.83 1.52
N LYS A 42 7.99 9.00 2.10
CA LYS A 42 8.25 10.30 1.45
C LYS A 42 9.73 10.52 1.12
N ARG A 43 10.64 9.97 1.94
CA ARG A 43 12.10 9.97 1.70
C ARG A 43 12.56 8.90 0.71
N LYS A 44 11.66 7.98 0.29
CA LYS A 44 11.99 6.79 -0.52
C LYS A 44 13.14 5.99 0.06
N GLU A 45 13.22 5.94 1.40
CA GLU A 45 14.25 5.19 2.11
C GLU A 45 14.22 3.74 1.66
N LEU A 46 15.37 3.09 1.53
CA LEU A 46 15.40 1.68 1.13
C LEU A 46 14.92 0.79 2.29
N PRO A 47 14.16 -0.28 2.00
CA PRO A 47 13.72 -1.19 3.04
C PRO A 47 14.89 -1.94 3.67
N ASP A 48 14.97 -1.90 4.99
CA ASP A 48 15.88 -2.71 5.79
C ASP A 48 15.24 -4.10 5.93
N LYS A 49 15.67 -5.06 5.11
CA LYS A 49 15.08 -6.41 5.03
C LYS A 49 15.28 -7.24 6.30
N GLU A 50 16.19 -6.82 7.19
CA GLU A 50 16.44 -7.50 8.47
C GLU A 50 15.52 -6.96 9.58
N LYS A 51 15.18 -5.67 9.54
CA LYS A 51 14.35 -5.01 10.57
C LYS A 51 12.89 -4.84 10.17
N TRP A 52 12.59 -4.72 8.88
CA TRP A 52 11.24 -4.45 8.40
C TRP A 52 10.54 -5.77 8.10
N LEU A 53 9.28 -5.85 8.53
CA LEU A 53 8.48 -7.05 8.32
C LEU A 53 7.97 -7.06 6.88
N LYS A 54 7.85 -8.27 6.31
CA LYS A 54 7.19 -8.50 5.04
C LYS A 54 5.69 -8.55 5.27
N TYR A 55 4.95 -7.72 4.54
CA TYR A 55 3.50 -7.71 4.58
C TYR A 55 2.94 -8.11 3.21
N PRO A 56 2.19 -9.22 3.12
CA PRO A 56 1.59 -9.66 1.87
C PRO A 56 0.56 -8.64 1.35
N LEU A 57 0.51 -8.51 0.03
CA LEU A 57 -0.36 -7.58 -0.70
C LEU A 57 -1.34 -8.35 -1.57
N ARG A 58 -2.60 -7.92 -1.63
CA ARG A 58 -3.59 -8.48 -2.58
C ARG A 58 -3.65 -7.72 -3.90
N GLY A 59 -3.28 -6.45 -3.89
CA GLY A 59 -3.35 -5.59 -5.05
C GLY A 59 -2.59 -4.29 -4.81
N PHE A 60 -2.13 -3.68 -5.90
CA PHE A 60 -1.52 -2.36 -5.84
C PHE A 60 -1.79 -1.54 -7.10
N VAL A 61 -1.80 -0.21 -6.94
CA VAL A 61 -1.89 0.74 -8.06
C VAL A 61 -0.69 1.67 -8.02
N TYR A 62 0.08 1.74 -9.11
CA TYR A 62 1.21 2.66 -9.21
C TYR A 62 0.75 4.10 -9.45
N SER A 63 1.52 5.03 -8.88
CA SER A 63 1.33 6.46 -9.03
C SER A 63 2.68 7.17 -9.08
N GLU A 64 2.79 8.21 -9.88
CA GLU A 64 4.04 8.96 -10.02
C GLU A 64 4.38 9.75 -8.76
N THR A 65 3.36 10.32 -8.11
CA THR A 65 3.49 11.18 -6.94
C THR A 65 2.80 10.60 -5.71
N TYR A 66 3.32 10.96 -4.53
CA TYR A 66 2.76 10.52 -3.25
C TYR A 66 1.31 11.00 -3.09
N GLY A 67 1.02 12.25 -3.48
CA GLY A 67 -0.34 12.81 -3.39
C GLY A 67 -1.37 12.06 -4.23
N LYS A 68 -1.01 11.60 -5.44
CA LYS A 68 -1.90 10.76 -6.27
C LYS A 68 -2.17 9.42 -5.56
N ALA A 69 -1.11 8.76 -5.06
CA ALA A 69 -1.25 7.49 -4.34
C ALA A 69 -2.13 7.62 -3.08
N VAL A 70 -1.99 8.72 -2.33
CA VAL A 70 -2.86 8.98 -1.17
C VAL A 70 -4.33 9.10 -1.57
N LYS A 71 -4.65 9.81 -2.67
CA LYS A 71 -6.03 9.88 -3.17
C LYS A 71 -6.60 8.52 -3.55
N TYR A 72 -5.79 7.63 -4.13
CA TYR A 72 -6.20 6.26 -4.40
C TYR A 72 -6.38 5.45 -3.11
N ALA A 73 -5.52 5.65 -2.12
CA ALA A 73 -5.64 4.99 -0.82
C ALA A 73 -6.92 5.40 -0.09
N ASP A 74 -7.23 6.70 -0.10
CA ASP A 74 -8.44 7.27 0.49
C ASP A 74 -9.68 6.65 -0.14
N ARG A 75 -9.77 6.68 -1.48
CA ARG A 75 -10.85 6.04 -2.24
C ARG A 75 -10.97 4.54 -1.96
N ALA A 76 -9.86 3.82 -1.91
CA ALA A 76 -9.86 2.38 -1.66
C ALA A 76 -10.35 2.03 -0.24
N ARG A 77 -10.06 2.89 0.74
CA ARG A 77 -10.60 2.78 2.11
C ARG A 77 -12.09 3.06 2.14
N GLU A 78 -12.55 4.07 1.40
CA GLU A 78 -13.97 4.38 1.25
C GLU A 78 -14.73 3.24 0.56
N THR A 79 -14.22 2.69 -0.56
CA THR A 79 -14.87 1.59 -1.29
C THR A 79 -14.84 0.26 -0.53
N SER A 80 -13.86 0.06 0.37
CA SER A 80 -13.87 -1.10 1.27
C SER A 80 -14.94 -1.00 2.36
N ASN A 81 -15.44 0.21 2.63
CA ASN A 81 -16.47 0.49 3.63
C ASN A 81 -17.86 0.74 3.01
N VAL A 82 -17.94 0.80 1.68
CA VAL A 82 -19.20 0.89 0.94
C VAL A 82 -19.49 -0.50 0.39
N GLU A 83 -20.29 -1.27 1.12
CA GLU A 83 -21.19 -2.20 0.44
C GLU A 83 -21.91 -1.38 -0.62
N MET A 84 -21.74 -1.78 -1.89
CA MET A 84 -22.34 -1.10 -3.03
C MET A 84 -23.85 -0.99 -2.80
N ASP A 85 -24.29 0.20 -2.40
CA ASP A 85 -25.67 0.61 -2.60
C ASP A 85 -25.84 0.79 -4.10
N THR A 86 -26.10 -0.32 -4.78
CA THR A 86 -26.61 -0.34 -6.13
C THR A 86 -28.11 -0.12 -6.00
N GLU A 87 -28.53 1.12 -5.78
CA GLU A 87 -29.92 1.50 -6.01
C GLU A 87 -30.08 1.74 -7.52
N ASN A 88 -30.85 0.84 -8.10
CA ASN A 88 -31.16 0.75 -9.52
C ASN A 88 -32.59 1.26 -9.71
N ASP A 89 -32.75 2.47 -10.24
CA ASP A 89 -33.92 2.90 -11.04
C ASP A 89 -33.56 4.08 -11.96
#